data_AF-A0A1E9HQY1-F1
#
_entry.id   AF-A0A1E9HQY1-F1
#
_cell.length_a   1.000
_cell.length_b   1.000
_cell.length_c   1.000
_cell.angle_alpha   90.00
_cell.angle_beta   90.00
_cell.angle_gamma   90.00
#
_symmetry.space_group_name_H-M   'P 1'
#
loop_
_entity.id
_entity.type
_entity.pdbx_description
1 polymer ?
#
loop_
_entity_poly.entity_id
_entity_poly.type
_entity_poly.pdbx_seq_one_letter_code
_entity_poly.pdbx_strand_id
1 'polypeptide(L)'
;MTISANTPPSPATANTSDTQRASAVAIIPARGGSKGIPLKNLQKIGGRSLLARAIEAAQRSTGIDTVVVSTDHQGIAEEARAHGAEVVMRPDDISGDTASSESALLYTLAQLSRTHRPFDITVFIQCTSPFISPQDLDEATEAVAAGRHDVVFSAAVDHSFLWKLSSDNTAEAVGHSAEFRPRRQDREPHYSETGAFYVMRTAGFQESGHRFFGSIGIQEVPEDDAREIDSLSDLTLLRALADQRQQDTSQLSELDIDAVVTDFDGVHTDDRVFTAEDGTETVPVHRGDGMGVSRLVKAGVPFLILSKERNPVVTRRAEKLRVEVAQGIDNKASVIADWMASHGLDPARVAYVGNDVNDLEAFSEVGWPIAVADAHPAVLAAARHVLAAEGGRGAVREVCDLVHVPTRHSASAQEPDSPTTL
;
A
#
# COMPACT_ATOMS: atom_id res chain seq x y z
N MET A 1 52.29 -58.07 -15.41
CA MET A 1 51.28 -58.08 -14.34
C MET A 1 51.55 -56.88 -13.45
N THR A 2 50.92 -55.76 -13.78
CA THR A 2 51.12 -54.46 -13.12
C THR A 2 49.77 -54.05 -12.55
N ILE A 3 49.73 -53.90 -11.23
CA ILE A 3 48.54 -53.60 -10.45
C ILE A 3 48.24 -52.10 -10.65
N SER A 4 47.11 -51.78 -11.27
CA SER A 4 46.63 -50.40 -11.43
C SER A 4 45.65 -50.09 -10.30
N ALA A 5 45.95 -49.04 -9.54
CA ALA A 5 45.16 -48.57 -8.41
C ALA A 5 43.82 -47.97 -8.87
N ASN A 6 42.77 -48.29 -8.12
CA ASN A 6 41.40 -47.83 -8.33
C ASN A 6 41.22 -46.45 -7.66
N THR A 7 40.95 -45.41 -8.44
CA THR A 7 40.60 -44.08 -7.93
C THR A 7 39.09 -44.03 -7.66
N PRO A 8 38.62 -43.58 -6.48
CA PRO A 8 37.18 -43.42 -6.23
C PRO A 8 36.59 -42.27 -7.08
N PRO A 9 35.33 -42.35 -7.51
CA PRO A 9 34.71 -41.29 -8.30
C PRO A 9 34.57 -40.01 -7.46
N SER A 10 34.90 -38.88 -8.09
CA SER A 10 34.71 -37.53 -7.57
C SER A 10 33.23 -37.31 -7.19
N PRO A 11 32.92 -36.65 -6.06
CA PRO A 11 31.54 -36.37 -5.70
C PRO A 11 30.91 -35.49 -6.78
N ALA A 12 29.77 -35.95 -7.31
CA ALA A 12 28.96 -35.19 -8.24
C ALA A 12 28.66 -33.82 -7.63
N THR A 13 29.03 -32.77 -8.36
CA THR A 13 28.63 -31.39 -8.09
C THR A 13 27.10 -31.38 -7.99
N ALA A 14 26.59 -31.10 -6.78
CA ALA A 14 25.19 -30.83 -6.57
C ALA A 14 24.78 -29.70 -7.53
N ASN A 15 23.93 -30.02 -8.49
CA ASN A 15 23.19 -29.04 -9.25
C ASN A 15 22.45 -28.20 -8.21
N THR A 16 22.85 -26.95 -8.03
CA THR A 16 22.02 -25.92 -7.42
C THR A 16 20.79 -25.80 -8.29
N SER A 17 19.75 -26.57 -7.95
CA SER A 17 18.42 -26.35 -8.47
C SER A 17 18.06 -24.93 -8.12
N ASP A 18 18.01 -24.09 -9.15
CA ASP A 18 17.32 -22.81 -9.13
C ASP A 18 15.88 -23.12 -8.69
N THR A 19 15.60 -23.06 -7.39
CA THR A 19 14.26 -23.24 -6.85
C THR A 19 13.45 -22.04 -7.28
N GLN A 20 12.91 -22.12 -8.49
CA GLN A 20 12.01 -21.14 -9.04
C GLN A 20 10.86 -20.96 -8.05
N ARG A 21 10.68 -19.74 -7.58
CA ARG A 21 9.61 -19.35 -6.66
C ARG A 21 8.26 -19.77 -7.26
N ALA A 22 7.38 -20.32 -6.43
CA ALA A 22 6.02 -20.69 -6.85
C ALA A 22 5.30 -19.44 -7.38
N SER A 23 4.70 -19.56 -8.56
CA SER A 23 4.00 -18.48 -9.23
C SER A 23 2.56 -18.34 -8.72
N ALA A 24 2.12 -17.11 -8.47
CA ALA A 24 0.82 -16.82 -7.87
C ALA A 24 0.00 -15.82 -8.71
N VAL A 25 -1.27 -16.13 -8.90
CA VAL A 25 -2.25 -15.24 -9.53
C VAL A 25 -3.34 -14.84 -8.55
N ALA A 26 -3.53 -13.54 -8.37
CA ALA A 26 -4.70 -13.00 -7.72
C ALA A 26 -5.86 -12.88 -8.70
N ILE A 27 -7.01 -13.44 -8.34
CA ILE A 27 -8.25 -13.33 -9.11
C ILE A 27 -9.29 -12.61 -8.25
N ILE A 28 -9.81 -11.51 -8.78
CA ILE A 28 -10.83 -10.66 -8.15
C ILE A 28 -12.14 -10.76 -8.97
N PRO A 29 -13.09 -11.64 -8.58
CA PRO A 29 -14.41 -11.70 -9.17
C PRO A 29 -15.25 -10.45 -8.81
N ALA A 30 -15.59 -9.63 -9.81
CA ALA A 30 -16.39 -8.43 -9.63
C ALA A 30 -17.52 -8.36 -10.67
N ARG A 31 -18.73 -8.80 -10.30
CA ARG A 31 -19.91 -8.70 -11.19
C ARG A 31 -20.58 -7.31 -11.15
N GLY A 32 -21.22 -6.92 -12.24
CA GLY A 32 -22.02 -5.68 -12.31
C GLY A 32 -23.36 -5.78 -11.58
N GLY A 33 -24.00 -6.95 -11.65
CA GLY A 33 -25.30 -7.21 -11.02
C GLY A 33 -25.20 -7.40 -9.49
N SER A 34 -25.42 -6.34 -8.72
CA SER A 34 -25.53 -6.41 -7.24
C SER A 34 -26.94 -6.06 -6.78
N LYS A 35 -27.61 -6.99 -6.08
CA LYS A 35 -29.00 -6.85 -5.62
C LYS A 35 -29.20 -5.78 -4.54
N GLY A 36 -28.25 -5.66 -3.61
CA GLY A 36 -28.34 -4.71 -2.50
C GLY A 36 -27.84 -3.30 -2.85
N ILE A 37 -26.66 -3.23 -3.48
CA ILE A 37 -25.97 -1.97 -3.80
C ILE A 37 -25.64 -1.97 -5.29
N PRO A 38 -26.29 -1.11 -6.11
CA PRO A 38 -25.98 -1.01 -7.53
C PRO A 38 -24.48 -0.72 -7.75
N LEU A 39 -23.87 -1.50 -8.64
CA LEU A 39 -22.42 -1.42 -8.93
C LEU A 39 -21.56 -1.39 -7.66
N LYS A 40 -21.88 -2.25 -6.67
CA LYS A 40 -21.19 -2.34 -5.37
C LYS A 40 -19.67 -2.24 -5.49
N ASN A 41 -19.08 -2.99 -6.41
CA ASN A 41 -17.63 -3.04 -6.64
C ASN A 41 -17.01 -1.69 -7.06
N LEU A 42 -17.80 -0.76 -7.60
CA LEU A 42 -17.36 0.60 -7.98
C LEU A 42 -17.67 1.65 -6.91
N GLN A 43 -18.35 1.29 -5.81
CA GLN A 43 -18.58 2.21 -4.69
C GLN A 43 -17.25 2.59 -4.04
N LYS A 44 -17.14 3.85 -3.62
CA LYS A 44 -15.90 4.38 -3.05
C LYS A 44 -15.89 4.37 -1.52
N ILE A 45 -14.72 4.08 -0.95
CA ILE A 45 -14.38 4.19 0.48
C ILE A 45 -13.01 4.89 0.57
N GLY A 46 -12.94 6.03 1.27
CA GLY A 46 -11.72 6.85 1.35
C GLY A 46 -11.19 7.28 -0.02
N GLY A 47 -12.08 7.68 -0.94
CA GLY A 47 -11.73 8.15 -2.30
C GLY A 47 -11.45 7.06 -3.35
N ARG A 48 -11.18 5.81 -2.94
CA ARG A 48 -10.89 4.66 -3.84
C ARG A 48 -12.09 3.73 -3.96
N SER A 49 -12.33 3.15 -5.14
CA SER A 49 -13.38 2.15 -5.33
C SER A 49 -13.06 0.84 -4.57
N LEU A 50 -14.06 0.03 -4.25
CA LEU A 50 -13.84 -1.28 -3.63
C LEU A 50 -12.95 -2.18 -4.51
N LEU A 51 -13.17 -2.14 -5.82
CA LEU A 51 -12.35 -2.83 -6.80
C LEU A 51 -10.90 -2.33 -6.79
N ALA A 52 -10.70 -1.02 -6.86
CA ALA A 52 -9.36 -0.42 -6.83
C ALA A 52 -8.60 -0.82 -5.56
N ARG A 53 -9.27 -0.80 -4.41
CA ARG A 53 -8.67 -1.24 -3.13
C ARG A 53 -8.19 -2.68 -3.16
N ALA A 54 -8.99 -3.60 -3.69
CA ALA A 54 -8.61 -5.00 -3.82
C ALA A 54 -7.43 -5.20 -4.79
N ILE A 55 -7.42 -4.49 -5.93
CA ILE A 55 -6.32 -4.51 -6.90
C ILE A 55 -5.03 -3.98 -6.27
N GLU A 56 -5.09 -2.81 -5.63
CA GLU A 56 -3.95 -2.18 -4.99
C GLU A 56 -3.37 -3.05 -3.86
N ALA A 57 -4.23 -3.71 -3.07
CA ALA A 57 -3.77 -4.63 -2.02
C ALA A 57 -3.01 -5.83 -2.62
N ALA A 58 -3.55 -6.41 -3.71
CA ALA A 58 -2.89 -7.50 -4.42
C ALA A 58 -1.58 -7.07 -5.11
N GLN A 59 -1.51 -5.85 -5.66
CA GLN A 59 -0.30 -5.33 -6.30
C GLN A 59 0.82 -4.97 -5.32
N ARG A 60 0.47 -4.59 -4.08
CA ARG A 60 1.46 -4.31 -3.02
C ARG A 60 1.96 -5.57 -2.31
N SER A 61 1.29 -6.71 -2.51
CA SER A 61 1.75 -8.01 -2.02
C SER A 61 2.99 -8.43 -2.80
N THR A 62 4.05 -8.81 -2.08
CA THR A 62 5.26 -9.34 -2.69
C THR A 62 5.07 -10.77 -3.18
N GLY A 63 4.05 -11.49 -2.67
CA GLY A 63 3.66 -12.85 -2.97
C GLY A 63 2.94 -13.08 -4.30
N ILE A 64 2.39 -12.04 -4.92
CA ILE A 64 1.50 -12.14 -6.08
C ILE A 64 2.21 -11.63 -7.35
N ASP A 65 2.23 -12.45 -8.41
CA ASP A 65 2.90 -12.10 -9.67
C ASP A 65 1.95 -11.45 -10.69
N THR A 66 0.65 -11.79 -10.63
CA THR A 66 -0.34 -11.34 -11.62
C THR A 66 -1.67 -11.07 -10.93
N VAL A 67 -2.29 -9.92 -11.26
CA VAL A 67 -3.60 -9.53 -10.73
C VAL A 67 -4.62 -9.48 -11.85
N VAL A 68 -5.69 -10.25 -11.71
CA VAL A 68 -6.72 -10.44 -12.73
C VAL A 68 -8.10 -10.12 -12.15
N VAL A 69 -8.83 -9.23 -12.81
CA VAL A 69 -10.24 -8.97 -12.52
C VAL A 69 -11.11 -9.78 -13.45
N SER A 70 -12.03 -10.55 -12.86
CA SER A 70 -12.99 -11.38 -13.57
C SER A 70 -14.36 -10.71 -13.50
N THR A 71 -14.91 -10.27 -14.63
CA THR A 71 -16.12 -9.41 -14.66
C THR A 71 -16.99 -9.62 -15.89
N ASP A 72 -18.28 -9.31 -15.78
CA ASP A 72 -19.28 -9.25 -16.85
C ASP A 72 -19.59 -7.81 -17.30
N HIS A 73 -19.02 -6.80 -16.63
CA HIS A 73 -19.45 -5.41 -16.78
C HIS A 73 -18.32 -4.51 -17.30
N GLN A 74 -18.58 -3.79 -18.40
CA GLN A 74 -17.56 -2.96 -19.06
C GLN A 74 -16.99 -1.85 -18.15
N GLY A 75 -17.83 -1.15 -17.39
CA GLY A 75 -17.33 -0.13 -16.46
C GLY A 75 -16.45 -0.69 -15.32
N ILE A 76 -16.62 -1.97 -14.96
CA ILE A 76 -15.75 -2.64 -13.98
C ILE A 76 -14.42 -3.04 -14.66
N ALA A 77 -14.48 -3.50 -15.91
CA ALA A 77 -13.30 -3.78 -16.72
C ALA A 77 -12.45 -2.52 -16.97
N GLU A 78 -13.06 -1.38 -17.22
CA GLU A 78 -12.37 -0.09 -17.39
C GLU A 78 -11.67 0.35 -16.10
N GLU A 79 -12.37 0.30 -14.96
CA GLU A 79 -11.77 0.60 -13.65
C GLU A 79 -10.59 -0.33 -13.34
N ALA A 80 -10.73 -1.63 -13.63
CA ALA A 80 -9.66 -2.61 -13.42
C ALA A 80 -8.41 -2.29 -14.25
N ARG A 81 -8.58 -1.98 -15.54
CA ARG A 81 -7.45 -1.60 -16.42
C ARG A 81 -6.81 -0.29 -15.98
N ALA A 82 -7.61 0.68 -15.53
CA ALA A 82 -7.10 1.95 -15.01
C ALA A 82 -6.21 1.78 -13.77
N HIS A 83 -6.41 0.71 -13.00
CA HIS A 83 -5.58 0.34 -11.86
C HIS A 83 -4.56 -0.76 -12.20
N GLY A 84 -4.30 -1.03 -13.48
CA GLY A 84 -3.22 -1.92 -13.92
C GLY A 84 -3.48 -3.43 -13.77
N ALA A 85 -4.73 -3.86 -13.53
CA ALA A 85 -5.08 -5.28 -13.50
C ALA A 85 -5.41 -5.82 -14.91
N GLU A 86 -5.06 -7.09 -15.17
CA GLU A 86 -5.56 -7.82 -16.33
C GLU A 86 -7.07 -8.06 -16.19
N VAL A 87 -7.78 -8.15 -17.31
CA VAL A 87 -9.24 -8.36 -17.28
C VAL A 87 -9.62 -9.60 -18.06
N VAL A 88 -10.38 -10.48 -17.41
CA VAL A 88 -11.10 -11.57 -18.06
C VAL A 88 -12.60 -11.26 -18.05
N MET A 89 -13.15 -11.06 -19.24
CA MET A 89 -14.60 -10.94 -19.41
C MET A 89 -15.26 -12.31 -19.25
N ARG A 90 -16.23 -12.41 -18.33
CA ARG A 90 -17.02 -13.62 -18.12
C ARG A 90 -18.32 -13.59 -18.92
N PRO A 91 -18.82 -14.74 -19.38
CA PRO A 91 -20.15 -14.85 -19.95
C PRO A 91 -21.23 -14.66 -18.87
N ASP A 92 -22.44 -14.30 -19.31
CA ASP A 92 -23.58 -13.96 -18.44
C ASP A 92 -24.05 -15.15 -17.58
N ASP A 93 -23.92 -16.37 -18.10
CA ASP A 93 -24.36 -17.62 -17.46
C ASP A 93 -23.63 -17.95 -16.15
N ILE A 94 -22.38 -17.49 -16.01
CA ILE A 94 -21.57 -17.59 -14.78
C ILE A 94 -21.48 -16.28 -14.01
N SER A 95 -22.35 -15.31 -14.31
CA SER A 95 -22.34 -13.98 -13.69
C SER A 95 -23.65 -13.62 -12.98
N GLY A 96 -24.69 -14.47 -13.11
CA GLY A 96 -25.97 -14.34 -12.42
C GLY A 96 -25.91 -14.61 -10.90
N ASP A 97 -27.05 -14.45 -10.23
CA ASP A 97 -27.15 -14.57 -8.77
C ASP A 97 -26.85 -15.96 -8.21
N THR A 98 -27.06 -17.00 -9.04
CA THR A 98 -26.82 -18.40 -8.68
C THR A 98 -25.43 -18.87 -9.08
N ALA A 99 -24.63 -18.03 -9.75
CA ALA A 99 -23.27 -18.35 -10.09
C ALA A 99 -22.39 -18.31 -8.83
N SER A 100 -21.59 -19.35 -8.63
CA SER A 100 -20.64 -19.43 -7.53
C SER A 100 -19.37 -18.64 -7.82
N SER A 101 -18.64 -18.23 -6.78
CA SER A 101 -17.31 -17.63 -6.96
C SER A 101 -16.36 -18.63 -7.62
N GLU A 102 -16.52 -19.92 -7.32
CA GLU A 102 -15.73 -21.02 -7.86
C GLU A 102 -15.81 -21.08 -9.40
N SER A 103 -17.00 -20.94 -9.98
CA SER A 103 -17.15 -21.01 -11.44
C SER A 103 -16.45 -19.83 -12.14
N ALA A 104 -16.49 -18.64 -11.53
CA ALA A 104 -15.77 -17.48 -12.00
C ALA A 104 -14.23 -17.68 -11.96
N LEU A 105 -13.71 -18.25 -10.86
CA LEU A 105 -12.28 -18.54 -10.71
C LEU A 105 -11.81 -19.59 -11.73
N LEU A 106 -12.52 -20.71 -11.84
CA LEU A 106 -12.20 -21.79 -12.78
C LEU A 106 -12.23 -21.30 -14.24
N TYR A 107 -13.25 -20.51 -14.59
CA TYR A 107 -13.32 -19.89 -15.92
C TYR A 107 -12.11 -18.98 -16.18
N THR A 108 -11.76 -18.13 -15.22
CA THR A 108 -10.62 -17.22 -15.34
C THR A 108 -9.31 -17.98 -15.50
N LEU A 109 -9.05 -19.01 -14.69
CA LEU A 109 -7.85 -19.86 -14.82
C LEU A 109 -7.76 -20.53 -16.21
N ALA A 110 -8.89 -21.00 -16.75
CA ALA A 110 -8.95 -21.59 -18.09
C ALA A 110 -8.70 -20.58 -19.23
N GLN A 111 -9.04 -19.30 -19.03
CA GLN A 111 -8.68 -18.25 -19.99
C GLN A 111 -7.20 -17.90 -19.90
N LEU A 112 -6.67 -17.77 -18.68
CA LEU A 112 -5.25 -17.43 -18.45
C LEU A 112 -4.31 -18.51 -18.96
N SER A 113 -4.69 -19.79 -18.91
CA SER A 113 -3.85 -20.89 -19.44
C SER A 113 -3.58 -20.81 -20.95
N ARG A 114 -4.26 -19.90 -21.66
CA ARG A 114 -4.04 -19.64 -23.10
C ARG A 114 -2.90 -18.65 -23.36
N THR A 115 -2.60 -17.78 -22.39
CA THR A 115 -1.63 -16.68 -22.53
C THR A 115 -0.50 -16.76 -21.51
N HIS A 116 -0.72 -17.43 -20.39
CA HIS A 116 0.21 -17.59 -19.28
C HIS A 116 0.60 -19.06 -19.09
N ARG A 117 1.74 -19.29 -18.44
CA ARG A 117 2.05 -20.60 -17.87
C ARG A 117 1.08 -20.90 -16.72
N PRO A 118 0.82 -22.17 -16.39
CA PRO A 118 0.02 -22.52 -15.23
C PRO A 118 0.62 -21.91 -13.94
N PHE A 119 -0.23 -21.26 -13.14
CA PHE A 119 0.15 -20.73 -11.84
C PHE A 119 0.13 -21.83 -10.79
N ASP A 120 1.06 -21.79 -9.83
CA ASP A 120 1.12 -22.75 -8.73
C ASP A 120 0.08 -22.42 -7.65
N ILE A 121 -0.21 -21.12 -7.46
CA ILE A 121 -1.09 -20.60 -6.41
C ILE A 121 -2.16 -19.70 -7.01
N THR A 122 -3.39 -19.86 -6.53
CA THR A 122 -4.54 -18.98 -6.84
C THR A 122 -4.93 -18.22 -5.58
N VAL A 123 -4.94 -16.90 -5.65
CA VAL A 123 -5.36 -16.00 -4.57
C VAL A 123 -6.71 -15.39 -4.93
N PHE A 124 -7.79 -15.94 -4.38
CA PHE A 124 -9.14 -15.42 -4.57
C PHE A 124 -9.38 -14.25 -3.61
N ILE A 125 -9.66 -13.06 -4.12
CA ILE A 125 -9.90 -11.84 -3.34
C ILE A 125 -11.31 -11.31 -3.61
N GLN A 126 -12.04 -10.91 -2.56
CA GLN A 126 -13.36 -10.29 -2.71
C GLN A 126 -13.31 -8.78 -2.43
N CYS A 127 -13.91 -7.98 -3.30
CA CYS A 127 -13.99 -6.52 -3.13
C CYS A 127 -14.84 -6.09 -1.93
N THR A 128 -15.65 -6.99 -1.36
CA THR A 128 -16.59 -6.67 -0.27
C THR A 128 -15.91 -6.40 1.06
N SER A 129 -14.66 -6.83 1.21
CA SER A 129 -13.82 -6.56 2.38
C SER A 129 -12.78 -5.47 2.01
N PRO A 130 -13.03 -4.18 2.32
CA PRO A 130 -12.29 -3.05 1.75
C PRO A 130 -10.89 -2.82 2.36
N PHE A 131 -10.55 -3.52 3.44
CA PHE A 131 -9.34 -3.32 4.25
C PHE A 131 -8.41 -4.54 4.21
N ILE A 132 -8.19 -5.09 3.01
CA ILE A 132 -7.25 -6.19 2.81
C ILE A 132 -5.81 -5.69 3.01
N SER A 133 -5.07 -6.38 3.89
CA SER A 133 -3.66 -6.14 4.17
C SER A 133 -2.76 -6.89 3.16
N PRO A 134 -1.83 -6.20 2.48
CA PRO A 134 -0.83 -6.86 1.63
C PRO A 134 0.04 -7.86 2.40
N GLN A 135 0.34 -7.57 3.67
CA GLN A 135 1.14 -8.45 4.53
C GLN A 135 0.42 -9.76 4.81
N ASP A 136 -0.89 -9.71 5.09
CA ASP A 136 -1.70 -10.93 5.31
C ASP A 136 -1.81 -11.78 4.04
N LEU A 137 -1.87 -11.13 2.86
CA LEU A 137 -1.80 -11.83 1.57
C LEU A 137 -0.44 -12.51 1.39
N ASP A 138 0.66 -11.85 1.74
CA ASP A 138 2.03 -12.39 1.65
C ASP A 138 2.21 -13.60 2.56
N GLU A 139 1.79 -13.50 3.82
CA GLU A 139 1.90 -14.59 4.81
C GLU A 139 1.08 -15.82 4.40
N ALA A 140 -0.16 -15.61 3.93
CA ALA A 140 -1.02 -16.68 3.46
C ALA A 140 -0.48 -17.33 2.18
N THR A 141 0.03 -16.52 1.24
CA THR A 141 0.64 -17.01 0.00
C THR A 141 1.89 -17.83 0.28
N GLU A 142 2.77 -17.36 1.15
CA GLU A 142 3.97 -18.07 1.58
C GLU A 142 3.64 -19.39 2.30
N ALA A 143 2.56 -19.43 3.10
CA ALA A 143 2.13 -20.66 3.76
C ALA A 143 1.71 -21.76 2.78
N VAL A 144 1.03 -21.38 1.69
CA VAL A 144 0.68 -22.32 0.62
C VAL A 144 1.90 -22.67 -0.23
N ALA A 145 2.73 -21.69 -0.58
CA ALA A 145 3.96 -21.89 -1.38
C ALA A 145 4.94 -22.85 -0.70
N ALA A 146 5.14 -22.70 0.61
CA ALA A 146 6.00 -23.57 1.41
C ALA A 146 5.38 -24.96 1.68
N GLY A 147 4.17 -25.24 1.20
CA GLY A 147 3.47 -26.51 1.40
C GLY A 147 3.03 -26.76 2.83
N ARG A 148 2.91 -25.72 3.67
CA ARG A 148 2.38 -25.85 5.05
C ARG A 148 0.88 -26.16 5.03
N HIS A 149 0.16 -25.59 4.08
CA HIS A 149 -1.26 -25.82 3.85
C HIS A 149 -1.58 -25.90 2.35
N ASP A 150 -2.69 -26.57 2.04
CA ASP A 150 -3.24 -26.61 0.68
C ASP A 150 -4.12 -25.39 0.40
N VAL A 151 -4.75 -24.87 1.45
CA VAL A 151 -5.62 -23.69 1.47
C VAL A 151 -5.32 -22.85 2.71
N VAL A 152 -5.25 -21.53 2.58
CA VAL A 152 -5.27 -20.58 3.70
C VAL A 152 -6.32 -19.51 3.41
N PHE A 153 -7.16 -19.19 4.39
CA PHE A 153 -8.20 -18.16 4.24
C PHE A 153 -8.13 -17.14 5.36
N SER A 154 -8.64 -15.93 5.08
CA SER A 154 -8.72 -14.85 6.07
C SER A 154 -9.86 -15.08 7.05
N ALA A 155 -9.55 -15.07 8.34
CA ALA A 155 -10.54 -15.18 9.41
C ALA A 155 -10.24 -14.23 10.56
N ALA A 156 -11.27 -13.78 11.28
CA ALA A 156 -11.11 -13.03 12.51
C ALA A 156 -11.64 -13.83 13.70
N VAL A 157 -11.09 -13.57 14.89
CA VAL A 157 -11.54 -14.23 16.10
C VAL A 157 -12.99 -13.83 16.39
N ASP A 158 -13.87 -14.82 16.47
CA ASP A 158 -15.28 -14.65 16.80
C ASP A 158 -15.54 -15.09 18.25
N HIS A 159 -16.26 -14.23 18.97
CA HIS A 159 -16.65 -14.46 20.36
C HIS A 159 -18.16 -14.66 20.51
N SER A 160 -18.87 -14.77 19.40
CA SER A 160 -20.31 -14.99 19.38
C SER A 160 -20.68 -16.32 20.04
N PHE A 161 -21.87 -16.33 20.65
CA PHE A 161 -22.55 -17.54 21.08
C PHE A 161 -23.64 -17.80 20.05
N LEU A 162 -23.37 -18.74 19.14
CA LEU A 162 -24.30 -19.07 18.06
C LEU A 162 -25.42 -19.97 18.60
N TRP A 163 -26.66 -19.64 18.28
CA TRP A 163 -27.84 -20.45 18.60
C TRP A 163 -28.60 -20.73 17.32
N LYS A 164 -29.18 -21.93 17.20
CA LYS A 164 -30.12 -22.28 16.13
C LYS A 164 -31.50 -22.56 16.72
N LEU A 165 -32.54 -22.37 15.91
CA LEU A 165 -33.87 -22.85 16.24
C LEU A 165 -33.99 -24.30 15.82
N SER A 166 -34.43 -25.15 16.73
CA SER A 166 -34.82 -26.53 16.45
C SER A 166 -36.21 -26.58 15.79
N SER A 167 -36.63 -27.77 15.37
CA SER A 167 -37.93 -27.99 14.71
C SER A 167 -39.15 -27.67 15.58
N ASP A 168 -38.99 -27.64 16.91
CA ASP A 168 -40.06 -27.30 17.85
C ASP A 168 -40.00 -25.84 18.35
N ASN A 169 -39.22 -24.98 17.67
CA ASN A 169 -38.97 -23.58 18.03
C ASN A 169 -38.27 -23.37 19.38
N THR A 170 -37.50 -24.36 19.85
CA THR A 170 -36.61 -24.19 21.00
C THR A 170 -35.21 -23.74 20.54
N ALA A 171 -34.50 -22.99 21.39
CA ALA A 171 -33.16 -22.51 21.09
C ALA A 171 -32.11 -23.57 21.47
N GLU A 172 -31.25 -23.92 20.53
CA GLU A 172 -30.16 -24.88 20.71
C GLU A 172 -28.81 -24.19 20.52
N ALA A 173 -27.92 -24.33 21.49
CA ALA A 173 -26.56 -23.79 21.44
C ALA A 173 -25.74 -24.51 20.35
N VAL A 174 -25.00 -23.74 19.55
CA VAL A 174 -24.09 -24.25 18.51
C VAL A 174 -22.65 -24.04 18.98
N GLY A 175 -21.90 -25.14 19.11
CA GLY A 175 -20.48 -25.11 19.48
C GLY A 175 -20.19 -24.59 20.90
N HIS A 176 -21.19 -24.54 21.79
CA HIS A 176 -21.04 -24.17 23.19
C HIS A 176 -22.13 -24.82 24.05
N SER A 177 -22.03 -24.69 25.39
CA SER A 177 -23.05 -25.17 26.33
C SER A 177 -23.93 -24.03 26.83
N ALA A 178 -25.24 -24.28 26.91
CA ALA A 178 -26.19 -23.37 27.54
C ALA A 178 -26.03 -23.30 29.08
N GLU A 179 -25.51 -24.38 29.68
CA GLU A 179 -25.35 -24.51 31.14
C GLU A 179 -24.10 -23.80 31.67
N PHE A 180 -23.08 -23.64 30.82
CA PHE A 180 -21.82 -23.02 31.18
C PHE A 180 -21.40 -22.00 30.13
N ARG A 181 -21.41 -20.73 30.52
CA ARG A 181 -21.02 -19.62 29.66
C ARG A 181 -19.65 -19.07 30.07
N PRO A 182 -18.55 -19.50 29.43
CA PRO A 182 -17.22 -19.01 29.76
C PRO A 182 -17.09 -17.52 29.42
N ARG A 183 -16.20 -16.82 30.14
CA ARG A 183 -15.82 -15.44 29.80
C ARG A 183 -14.93 -15.46 28.55
N ARG A 184 -14.87 -14.34 27.83
CA ARG A 184 -14.12 -14.21 26.55
C ARG A 184 -12.67 -14.70 26.67
N GLN A 185 -11.99 -14.36 27.76
CA GLN A 185 -10.59 -14.69 28.01
C GLN A 185 -10.34 -16.16 28.40
N ASP A 186 -11.38 -16.91 28.79
CA ASP A 186 -11.26 -18.29 29.26
C ASP A 186 -11.64 -19.30 28.16
N ARG A 187 -11.88 -18.83 26.93
CA ARG A 187 -12.40 -19.62 25.80
C ARG A 187 -11.31 -19.82 24.76
N GLU A 188 -11.24 -21.02 24.18
CA GLU A 188 -10.48 -21.25 22.95
C GLU A 188 -11.06 -20.38 21.81
N PRO A 189 -10.21 -19.76 20.99
CA PRO A 189 -10.66 -18.88 19.93
C PRO A 189 -11.43 -19.68 18.87
N HIS A 190 -12.60 -19.15 18.50
CA HIS A 190 -13.29 -19.55 17.28
C HIS A 190 -13.01 -18.49 16.22
N TYR A 191 -13.13 -18.86 14.96
CA TYR A 191 -12.83 -17.99 13.84
C TYR A 191 -14.02 -17.89 12.90
N SER A 192 -14.30 -16.69 12.41
CA SER A 192 -15.26 -16.43 11.34
C SER A 192 -14.50 -16.02 10.09
N GLU A 193 -14.87 -16.60 8.94
CA GLU A 193 -14.44 -16.11 7.63
C GLU A 193 -14.76 -14.61 7.51
N THR A 194 -13.84 -13.84 6.94
CA THR A 194 -14.03 -12.39 6.69
C THR A 194 -14.39 -12.07 5.24
N GLY A 195 -14.48 -13.11 4.40
CA GLY A 195 -14.69 -12.99 2.96
C GLY A 195 -13.54 -12.30 2.22
N ALA A 196 -12.46 -11.87 2.88
CA ALA A 196 -11.45 -10.99 2.27
C ALA A 196 -10.61 -11.72 1.22
N PHE A 197 -10.02 -12.86 1.58
CA PHE A 197 -9.24 -13.67 0.64
C PHE A 197 -9.16 -15.16 0.99
N TYR A 198 -8.84 -15.96 -0.04
CA TYR A 198 -8.55 -17.39 0.02
C TYR A 198 -7.37 -17.69 -0.89
N VAL A 199 -6.28 -18.18 -0.31
CA VAL A 199 -5.08 -18.63 -1.02
C VAL A 199 -5.15 -20.14 -1.15
N MET A 200 -4.99 -20.66 -2.36
CA MET A 200 -5.15 -22.08 -2.65
C MET A 200 -4.04 -22.56 -3.57
N ARG A 201 -3.59 -23.81 -3.42
CA ARG A 201 -2.85 -24.46 -4.50
C ARG A 201 -3.76 -24.58 -5.73
N THR A 202 -3.32 -24.04 -6.86
CA THR A 202 -4.14 -23.95 -8.10
C THR A 202 -4.60 -25.33 -8.56
N ALA A 203 -3.69 -26.32 -8.61
CA ALA A 203 -4.03 -27.67 -9.05
C ALA A 203 -5.09 -28.33 -8.16
N GLY A 204 -4.98 -28.16 -6.83
CA GLY A 204 -5.94 -28.71 -5.89
C GLY A 204 -7.32 -28.05 -5.98
N PHE A 205 -7.35 -26.74 -6.24
CA PHE A 205 -8.61 -26.03 -6.50
C PHE A 205 -9.28 -26.50 -7.78
N GLN A 206 -8.52 -26.69 -8.86
CA GLN A 206 -9.03 -27.21 -10.13
C GLN A 206 -9.55 -28.65 -10.03
N GLU A 207 -8.89 -29.51 -9.25
CA GLU A 207 -9.31 -30.89 -9.03
C GLU A 207 -10.55 -31.01 -8.14
N SER A 208 -10.58 -30.27 -7.04
CA SER A 208 -11.70 -30.31 -6.09
C SER A 208 -12.95 -29.56 -6.57
N GLY A 209 -12.76 -28.48 -7.33
CA GLY A 209 -13.84 -27.61 -7.78
C GLY A 209 -14.47 -26.75 -6.68
N HIS A 210 -13.90 -26.71 -5.48
CA HIS A 210 -14.34 -25.88 -4.36
C HIS A 210 -13.16 -25.35 -3.55
N ARG A 211 -13.33 -24.22 -2.84
CA ARG A 211 -12.21 -23.49 -2.22
C ARG A 211 -11.54 -24.17 -1.01
N PHE A 212 -12.21 -25.13 -0.38
CA PHE A 212 -11.70 -25.82 0.81
C PHE A 212 -11.38 -27.29 0.54
N PHE A 213 -10.10 -27.63 0.44
CA PHE A 213 -9.63 -28.99 0.19
C PHE A 213 -8.32 -29.24 0.93
N GLY A 214 -8.00 -30.51 1.16
CA GLY A 214 -6.76 -30.89 1.82
C GLY A 214 -6.61 -30.29 3.22
N SER A 215 -5.39 -29.84 3.53
CA SER A 215 -5.02 -29.13 4.75
C SER A 215 -5.37 -27.65 4.64
N ILE A 216 -6.14 -27.17 5.62
CA ILE A 216 -6.67 -25.80 5.67
C ILE A 216 -6.01 -25.06 6.83
N GLY A 217 -5.40 -23.92 6.53
CA GLY A 217 -4.87 -22.97 7.50
C GLY A 217 -5.74 -21.72 7.61
N ILE A 218 -5.52 -20.95 8.68
CA ILE A 218 -6.20 -19.68 8.94
C ILE A 218 -5.12 -18.59 8.94
N GLN A 219 -5.34 -17.53 8.17
CA GLN A 219 -4.66 -16.25 8.36
C GLN A 219 -5.57 -15.39 9.24
N GLU A 220 -5.16 -15.18 10.50
CA GLU A 220 -5.89 -14.32 11.42
C GLU A 220 -5.72 -12.86 10.99
N VAL A 221 -6.82 -12.15 10.77
CA VAL A 221 -6.81 -10.72 10.44
C VAL A 221 -7.43 -9.90 11.57
N PRO A 222 -7.05 -8.63 11.74
CA PRO A 222 -7.64 -7.76 12.76
C PRO A 222 -9.16 -7.64 12.63
N GLU A 223 -9.87 -7.57 13.77
CA GLU A 223 -11.34 -7.44 13.80
C GLU A 223 -11.84 -6.20 13.01
N ASP A 224 -11.07 -5.11 13.03
CA ASP A 224 -11.40 -3.88 12.30
C ASP A 224 -11.26 -4.03 10.78
N ASP A 225 -10.44 -4.97 10.31
CA ASP A 225 -10.24 -5.28 8.88
C ASP A 225 -11.21 -6.37 8.36
N ALA A 226 -11.84 -7.10 9.28
CA ALA A 226 -12.70 -8.24 9.00
C ALA A 226 -14.09 -7.92 8.45
N ARG A 227 -14.44 -6.64 8.31
CA ARG A 227 -15.81 -6.20 8.00
C ARG A 227 -16.13 -6.22 6.51
N GLU A 228 -17.25 -6.85 6.17
CA GLU A 228 -17.76 -6.93 4.79
C GLU A 228 -18.87 -5.91 4.49
N ILE A 229 -19.05 -5.61 3.20
CA ILE A 229 -20.11 -4.75 2.69
C ILE A 229 -21.18 -5.58 2.01
N ASP A 230 -22.33 -5.71 2.67
CA ASP A 230 -23.53 -6.32 2.10
C ASP A 230 -24.71 -5.35 1.98
N SER A 231 -24.70 -4.30 2.78
CA SER A 231 -25.74 -3.30 2.86
C SER A 231 -25.20 -1.87 2.75
N LEU A 232 -26.10 -0.91 2.49
CA LEU A 232 -25.76 0.52 2.51
C LEU A 232 -25.31 0.99 3.90
N SER A 233 -25.76 0.34 4.97
CA SER A 233 -25.33 0.62 6.34
C SER A 233 -23.87 0.27 6.54
N ASP A 234 -23.42 -0.89 6.03
CA ASP A 234 -22.02 -1.31 6.09
C ASP A 234 -21.14 -0.33 5.31
N LEU A 235 -21.58 0.07 4.11
CA LEU A 235 -20.88 1.05 3.29
C LEU A 235 -20.72 2.39 4.02
N THR A 236 -21.74 2.83 4.77
CA THR A 236 -21.69 4.07 5.54
C THR A 236 -20.69 3.96 6.70
N LEU A 237 -20.73 2.84 7.44
CA LEU A 237 -19.81 2.59 8.55
C LEU A 237 -18.36 2.52 8.07
N LEU A 238 -18.07 1.76 7.01
CA LEU A 238 -16.71 1.58 6.52
C LEU A 238 -16.14 2.84 5.85
N ARG A 239 -17.00 3.73 5.32
CA ARG A 239 -16.56 5.08 4.91
C ARG A 239 -16.06 5.89 6.11
N ALA A 240 -16.84 5.93 7.19
CA ALA A 240 -16.44 6.64 8.40
C ALA A 240 -15.14 6.07 9.00
N LEU A 241 -14.99 4.73 9.02
CA LEU A 241 -13.76 4.08 9.48
C LEU A 241 -12.55 4.43 8.58
N ALA A 242 -12.74 4.46 7.26
CA ALA A 242 -11.66 4.84 6.35
C ALA A 242 -11.23 6.31 6.53
N ASP A 243 -12.19 7.22 6.72
CA ASP A 243 -11.90 8.63 7.00
C ASP A 243 -11.16 8.79 8.33
N GLN A 244 -11.56 8.05 9.37
CA GLN A 244 -10.86 8.02 10.64
C GLN A 244 -9.42 7.49 10.47
N ARG A 245 -9.21 6.38 9.75
CA ARG A 245 -7.85 5.84 9.50
C ARG A 245 -6.97 6.82 8.73
N GLN A 246 -7.53 7.58 7.79
CA GLN A 246 -6.79 8.63 7.09
C GLN A 246 -6.40 9.76 8.04
N GLN A 247 -7.30 10.14 8.95
CA GLN A 247 -7.01 11.15 9.98
C GLN A 247 -5.97 10.65 10.99
N ASP A 248 -6.09 9.42 11.48
CA ASP A 248 -5.14 8.80 12.39
C ASP A 248 -3.77 8.63 11.73
N THR A 249 -3.72 8.21 10.46
CA THR A 249 -2.47 8.17 9.69
C THR A 249 -1.87 9.58 9.59
N SER A 250 -2.68 10.60 9.27
CA SER A 250 -2.19 11.98 9.19
C SER A 250 -1.74 12.58 10.53
N GLN A 251 -2.22 12.04 11.65
CA GLN A 251 -1.81 12.42 13.00
C GLN A 251 -0.63 11.60 13.52
N LEU A 252 -0.46 10.35 13.05
CA LEU A 252 0.64 9.45 13.37
C LEU A 252 1.84 9.61 12.42
N SER A 253 1.65 10.19 11.23
CA SER A 253 2.68 10.48 10.23
C SER A 253 3.31 11.85 10.46
N GLU A 254 3.72 12.13 11.69
CA GLU A 254 4.64 13.22 11.93
C GLU A 254 6.02 12.80 11.42
N LEU A 255 6.52 13.46 10.36
CA LEU A 255 7.90 13.32 9.92
C LEU A 255 8.79 13.85 11.06
N ASP A 256 9.45 12.92 11.74
CA ASP A 256 10.46 13.23 12.75
C ASP A 256 11.77 13.61 12.06
N ILE A 257 11.78 14.84 11.53
CA ILE A 257 12.87 15.42 10.77
C ILE A 257 13.25 16.79 11.31
N ASP A 258 14.51 17.16 11.13
CA ASP A 258 15.05 18.46 11.51
C ASP A 258 15.18 19.40 10.32
N ALA A 259 15.14 18.90 9.08
CA ALA A 259 15.32 19.69 7.88
C ALA A 259 14.67 19.07 6.63
N VAL A 260 14.35 19.93 5.65
CA VAL A 260 13.73 19.53 4.37
C VAL A 260 14.57 20.00 3.18
N VAL A 261 14.87 19.08 2.28
CA VAL A 261 15.45 19.33 0.97
C VAL A 261 14.44 18.94 -0.10
N THR A 262 14.27 19.74 -1.14
CA THR A 262 13.39 19.42 -2.26
C THR A 262 14.12 19.61 -3.57
N ASP A 263 13.97 18.68 -4.52
CA ASP A 263 14.19 19.06 -5.91
C ASP A 263 13.21 20.15 -6.33
N PHE A 264 13.52 20.87 -7.41
CA PHE A 264 12.64 21.92 -7.91
C PHE A 264 11.70 21.39 -8.98
N ASP A 265 12.27 20.82 -10.03
CA ASP A 265 11.54 20.30 -11.18
C ASP A 265 10.80 19.01 -10.77
N GLY A 266 9.54 18.89 -11.18
CA GLY A 266 8.66 17.77 -10.83
C GLY A 266 8.30 17.63 -9.34
N VAL A 267 8.74 18.56 -8.49
CA VAL A 267 8.34 18.65 -7.07
C VAL A 267 7.60 19.96 -6.81
N HIS A 268 8.25 21.12 -7.04
CA HIS A 268 7.59 22.43 -6.98
C HIS A 268 6.80 22.73 -8.27
N THR A 269 7.18 22.09 -9.38
CA THR A 269 6.54 22.18 -10.70
C THR A 269 5.96 20.82 -11.11
N ASP A 270 5.10 20.79 -12.13
CA ASP A 270 4.53 19.56 -12.69
C ASP A 270 5.28 19.09 -13.96
N ASP A 271 6.59 19.37 -14.01
CA ASP A 271 7.49 19.13 -15.16
C ASP A 271 7.09 19.80 -16.49
N ARG A 272 6.08 20.69 -16.46
CA ARG A 272 5.65 21.45 -17.64
C ARG A 272 6.35 22.79 -17.72
N VAL A 273 6.84 23.11 -18.91
CA VAL A 273 7.45 24.39 -19.23
C VAL A 273 6.68 25.06 -20.37
N PHE A 274 6.25 26.31 -20.17
CA PHE A 274 5.72 27.14 -21.25
C PHE A 274 6.90 27.83 -21.94
N THR A 275 7.17 27.46 -23.19
CA THR A 275 8.29 28.00 -23.98
C THR A 275 7.75 28.97 -25.04
N ALA A 276 8.20 30.22 -25.00
CA ALA A 276 7.89 31.23 -26.02
C ALA A 276 8.81 31.09 -27.25
N GLU A 277 8.43 31.72 -28.37
CA GLU A 277 9.21 31.68 -29.62
C GLU A 277 10.63 32.24 -29.47
N ASP A 278 10.85 33.15 -28.53
CA ASP A 278 12.17 33.72 -28.24
C ASP A 278 13.03 32.87 -27.29
N GLY A 279 12.53 31.69 -26.90
CA GLY A 279 13.18 30.78 -25.97
C GLY A 279 12.93 31.12 -24.49
N THR A 280 12.09 32.11 -24.18
CA THR A 280 11.72 32.40 -22.79
C THR A 280 10.86 31.28 -22.22
N GLU A 281 11.28 30.74 -21.08
CA GLU A 281 10.56 29.69 -20.36
C GLU A 281 9.80 30.24 -19.15
N THR A 282 8.62 29.69 -18.90
CA THR A 282 7.82 29.95 -17.69
C THR A 282 7.35 28.62 -17.11
N VAL A 283 7.56 28.43 -15.81
CA VAL A 283 7.14 27.23 -15.08
C VAL A 283 6.04 27.57 -14.06
N PRO A 284 4.91 26.84 -14.04
CA PRO A 284 3.90 27.01 -13.01
C PRO A 284 4.37 26.37 -11.70
N VAL A 285 4.03 27.02 -10.59
CA VAL A 285 4.30 26.50 -9.23
C VAL A 285 3.05 26.62 -8.38
N HIS A 286 2.87 25.71 -7.43
CA HIS A 286 1.70 25.72 -6.57
C HIS A 286 1.80 26.84 -5.50
N ARG A 287 0.69 27.55 -5.27
CA ARG A 287 0.64 28.66 -4.31
C ARG A 287 0.57 28.15 -2.87
N GLY A 288 -0.10 27.02 -2.64
CA GLY A 288 -0.27 26.42 -1.32
C GLY A 288 1.06 26.03 -0.66
N ASP A 289 2.04 25.62 -1.47
CA ASP A 289 3.38 25.20 -1.02
C ASP A 289 4.07 26.31 -0.26
N GLY A 290 3.90 27.56 -0.71
CA GLY A 290 4.51 28.70 -0.03
C GLY A 290 4.00 28.91 1.39
N MET A 291 2.77 28.50 1.70
CA MET A 291 2.26 28.54 3.08
C MET A 291 2.91 27.47 3.96
N GLY A 292 3.09 26.25 3.43
CA GLY A 292 3.76 25.16 4.13
C GLY A 292 5.22 25.50 4.44
N VAL A 293 5.96 25.91 3.42
CA VAL A 293 7.38 26.30 3.57
C VAL A 293 7.53 27.47 4.55
N SER A 294 6.66 28.48 4.45
CA SER A 294 6.70 29.63 5.39
C SER A 294 6.47 29.21 6.85
N ARG A 295 5.65 28.18 7.10
CA ARG A 295 5.42 27.63 8.44
C ARG A 295 6.71 27.02 9.00
N LEU A 296 7.40 26.19 8.21
CA LEU A 296 8.64 25.54 8.62
C LEU A 296 9.79 26.55 8.82
N VAL A 297 9.94 27.51 7.91
CA VAL A 297 10.94 28.58 8.04
C VAL A 297 10.71 29.39 9.32
N LYS A 298 9.46 29.73 9.66
CA LYS A 298 9.14 30.43 10.92
C LYS A 298 9.41 29.59 12.17
N ALA A 299 9.34 28.27 12.04
CA ALA A 299 9.68 27.33 13.09
C ALA A 299 11.20 27.15 13.27
N GLY A 300 12.00 27.63 12.31
CA GLY A 300 13.45 27.49 12.30
C GLY A 300 13.93 26.16 11.71
N VAL A 301 13.08 25.43 10.98
CA VAL A 301 13.45 24.21 10.26
C VAL A 301 14.23 24.63 8.99
N PRO A 302 15.51 24.22 8.83
CA PRO A 302 16.28 24.48 7.61
C PRO A 302 15.59 23.90 6.38
N PHE A 303 15.62 24.66 5.29
CA PHE A 303 14.96 24.29 4.05
C PHE A 303 15.85 24.64 2.86
N LEU A 304 16.11 23.66 1.99
CA LEU A 304 16.94 23.81 0.79
C LEU A 304 16.16 23.40 -0.46
N ILE A 305 16.18 24.25 -1.49
CA ILE A 305 15.74 23.90 -2.84
C ILE A 305 16.97 23.54 -3.68
N LEU A 306 16.95 22.36 -4.28
CA LEU A 306 17.95 21.90 -5.23
C LEU A 306 17.38 21.90 -6.65
N SER A 307 18.22 22.19 -7.63
CA SER A 307 17.89 21.99 -9.04
C SER A 307 19.16 21.66 -9.81
N LYS A 308 19.08 20.68 -10.71
CA LYS A 308 20.22 20.35 -11.57
C LYS A 308 20.55 21.50 -12.50
N GLU A 309 19.55 22.12 -13.10
CA GLU A 309 19.72 23.19 -14.07
C GLU A 309 19.87 24.56 -13.39
N ARG A 310 20.53 25.50 -14.08
CA ARG A 310 20.60 26.88 -13.61
C ARG A 310 19.46 27.67 -14.26
N ASN A 311 18.41 27.92 -13.50
CA ASN A 311 17.25 28.69 -13.95
C ASN A 311 16.92 29.82 -12.94
N PRO A 312 16.86 31.09 -13.39
CA PRO A 312 16.53 32.22 -12.52
C PRO A 312 15.22 32.06 -11.74
N VAL A 313 14.25 31.29 -12.26
CA VAL A 313 12.97 31.05 -11.59
C VAL A 313 13.16 30.32 -10.25
N VAL A 314 14.09 29.36 -10.18
CA VAL A 314 14.41 28.61 -8.95
C VAL A 314 14.90 29.57 -7.87
N THR A 315 15.83 30.47 -8.24
CA THR A 315 16.35 31.49 -7.31
C THR A 315 15.25 32.42 -6.84
N ARG A 316 14.42 32.94 -7.76
CA ARG A 316 13.31 33.83 -7.40
C ARG A 316 12.28 33.15 -6.51
N ARG A 317 12.05 31.85 -6.73
CA ARG A 317 11.16 31.06 -5.87
C ARG A 317 11.75 30.89 -4.47
N ALA A 318 13.02 30.52 -4.36
CA ALA A 318 13.71 30.39 -3.08
C ALA A 318 13.74 31.72 -2.29
N GLU A 319 14.08 32.84 -2.95
CA GLU A 319 14.03 34.19 -2.36
C GLU A 319 12.63 34.52 -1.82
N LYS A 320 11.58 34.23 -2.60
CA LYS A 320 10.19 34.46 -2.20
C LYS A 320 9.80 33.62 -0.99
N LEU A 321 10.29 32.39 -0.92
CA LEU A 321 10.02 31.46 0.18
C LEU A 321 10.94 31.68 1.40
N ARG A 322 12.01 32.46 1.24
CA ARG A 322 13.07 32.72 2.23
C ARG A 322 13.78 31.43 2.66
N VAL A 323 14.16 30.64 1.68
CA VAL A 323 14.87 29.36 1.84
C VAL A 323 16.18 29.38 1.08
N GLU A 324 17.06 28.44 1.41
CA GLU A 324 18.32 28.27 0.70
C GLU A 324 18.10 27.64 -0.67
N VAL A 325 19.03 27.87 -1.59
CA VAL A 325 18.98 27.30 -2.94
C VAL A 325 20.39 26.95 -3.42
N ALA A 326 20.51 25.76 -4.01
CA ALA A 326 21.67 25.40 -4.83
C ALA A 326 21.20 24.89 -6.20
N GLN A 327 21.84 25.39 -7.26
CA GLN A 327 21.43 25.14 -8.64
C GLN A 327 22.63 25.06 -9.58
N GLY A 328 22.45 24.44 -10.74
CA GLY A 328 23.56 24.19 -11.67
C GLY A 328 24.55 23.19 -11.07
N ILE A 329 24.04 22.13 -10.47
CA ILE A 329 24.80 21.12 -9.73
C ILE A 329 24.72 19.78 -10.47
N ASP A 330 25.87 19.14 -10.66
CA ASP A 330 25.93 17.82 -11.31
C ASP A 330 25.77 16.68 -10.30
N ASN A 331 26.22 16.87 -9.06
CA ASN A 331 26.17 15.86 -8.00
C ASN A 331 25.35 16.38 -6.80
N LYS A 332 24.07 16.02 -6.76
CA LYS A 332 23.15 16.40 -5.67
C LYS A 332 23.59 15.83 -4.32
N ALA A 333 24.05 14.58 -4.28
CA ALA A 333 24.49 13.91 -3.05
C ALA A 333 25.57 14.70 -2.30
N SER A 334 26.62 15.15 -3.02
CA SER A 334 27.70 15.94 -2.43
C SER A 334 27.21 17.28 -1.84
N VAL A 335 26.31 17.96 -2.54
CA VAL A 335 25.76 19.25 -2.11
C VAL A 335 24.89 19.08 -0.85
N ILE A 336 24.10 18.01 -0.80
CA ILE A 336 23.28 17.69 0.38
C ILE A 336 24.17 17.35 1.56
N ALA A 337 25.19 16.51 1.37
CA ALA A 337 26.14 16.16 2.42
C ALA A 337 26.84 17.40 3.01
N ASP A 338 27.35 18.29 2.17
CA ASP A 338 27.99 19.55 2.59
C ASP A 338 26.99 20.48 3.30
N TRP A 339 25.76 20.56 2.80
CA TRP A 339 24.71 21.38 3.40
C TRP A 339 24.32 20.85 4.79
N MET A 340 24.09 19.54 4.93
CA MET A 340 23.82 18.89 6.21
C MET A 340 24.97 19.11 7.20
N ALA A 341 26.21 18.96 6.75
CA ALA A 341 27.40 19.20 7.58
C ALA A 341 27.49 20.66 8.06
N SER A 342 27.22 21.63 7.19
CA SER A 342 27.26 23.06 7.55
C SER A 342 26.16 23.47 8.53
N HIS A 343 25.05 22.74 8.57
CA HIS A 343 23.94 22.95 9.50
C HIS A 343 24.02 22.05 10.76
N GLY A 344 24.98 21.12 10.82
CA GLY A 344 25.08 20.16 11.91
C GLY A 344 23.89 19.21 12.01
N LEU A 345 23.31 18.84 10.86
CA LEU A 345 22.13 17.97 10.77
C LEU A 345 22.51 16.50 10.82
N ASP A 346 21.69 15.68 11.48
CA ASP A 346 21.77 14.22 11.42
C ASP A 346 21.09 13.75 10.11
N PRO A 347 21.82 13.09 9.18
CA PRO A 347 21.25 12.58 7.94
C PRO A 347 19.99 11.74 8.15
N ALA A 348 19.91 10.97 9.25
CA ALA A 348 18.74 10.13 9.57
C ALA A 348 17.46 10.94 9.79
N ARG A 349 17.58 12.24 10.07
CA ARG A 349 16.50 13.19 10.37
C ARG A 349 16.36 14.26 9.28
N VAL A 350 16.89 14.03 8.08
CA VAL A 350 16.69 14.93 6.94
C VAL A 350 15.73 14.29 5.96
N ALA A 351 14.79 15.09 5.45
CA ALA A 351 13.94 14.69 4.32
C ALA A 351 14.50 15.21 3.00
N TYR A 352 14.47 14.36 1.97
CA TYR A 352 14.68 14.77 0.59
C TYR A 352 13.44 14.41 -0.23
N VAL A 353 12.87 15.38 -0.96
CA VAL A 353 11.71 15.17 -1.82
C VAL A 353 12.14 15.20 -3.29
N GLY A 354 11.90 14.12 -4.02
CA GLY A 354 12.28 13.96 -5.42
C GLY A 354 11.19 13.35 -6.30
N ASN A 355 11.43 13.35 -7.60
CA ASN A 355 10.51 12.81 -8.61
C ASN A 355 11.20 11.93 -9.67
N ASP A 356 12.51 12.10 -9.96
CA ASP A 356 13.16 11.45 -11.10
C ASP A 356 14.45 10.70 -10.71
N VAL A 357 14.97 9.88 -11.62
CA VAL A 357 16.09 8.95 -11.39
C VAL A 357 17.38 9.66 -10.94
N ASN A 358 17.53 10.94 -11.25
CA ASN A 358 18.65 11.77 -10.80
C ASN A 358 18.61 12.07 -9.29
N ASP A 359 17.49 11.79 -8.60
CA ASP A 359 17.32 11.95 -7.16
C ASP A 359 17.76 10.73 -6.36
N LEU A 360 17.96 9.57 -7.00
CA LEU A 360 18.30 8.32 -6.30
C LEU A 360 19.63 8.40 -5.53
N GLU A 361 20.59 9.19 -6.04
CA GLU A 361 21.84 9.46 -5.34
C GLU A 361 21.59 10.31 -4.08
N ALA A 362 20.70 11.30 -4.16
CA ALA A 362 20.31 12.12 -3.01
C ALA A 362 19.50 11.33 -1.96
N PHE A 363 18.65 10.40 -2.40
CA PHE A 363 17.89 9.51 -1.51
C PHE A 363 18.81 8.68 -0.61
N SER A 364 19.99 8.32 -1.12
CA SER A 364 20.97 7.50 -0.38
C SER A 364 21.69 8.28 0.73
N GLU A 365 21.60 9.61 0.73
CA GLU A 365 22.26 10.49 1.71
C GLU A 365 21.35 10.84 2.90
N VAL A 366 20.06 10.52 2.87
CA VAL A 366 19.07 10.98 3.86
C VAL A 366 18.27 9.84 4.49
N GLY A 367 17.77 10.05 5.71
CA GLY A 367 16.94 9.08 6.42
C GLY A 367 15.47 9.08 5.99
N TRP A 368 15.02 10.15 5.34
CA TRP A 368 13.66 10.27 4.81
C TRP A 368 13.67 10.61 3.32
N PRO A 369 13.97 9.61 2.45
CA PRO A 369 13.73 9.75 1.02
C PRO A 369 12.22 9.74 0.75
N ILE A 370 11.70 10.81 0.16
CA ILE A 370 10.28 11.04 -0.11
C ILE A 370 10.07 11.23 -1.60
N ALA A 371 9.10 10.52 -2.18
CA ALA A 371 8.71 10.68 -3.58
C ALA A 371 7.34 11.36 -3.71
N VAL A 372 7.18 12.18 -4.74
CA VAL A 372 5.86 12.68 -5.18
C VAL A 372 5.04 11.55 -5.82
N ALA A 373 3.71 11.70 -5.86
CA ALA A 373 2.81 10.62 -6.31
C ALA A 373 3.05 10.15 -7.76
N ASP A 374 3.47 11.06 -8.63
CA ASP A 374 3.74 10.85 -10.05
C ASP A 374 5.24 10.66 -10.37
N ALA A 375 6.06 10.41 -9.35
CA ALA A 375 7.49 10.15 -9.52
C ALA A 375 7.76 8.93 -10.40
N HIS A 376 8.94 8.90 -11.01
CA HIS A 376 9.42 7.76 -11.79
C HIS A 376 9.37 6.47 -10.95
N PRO A 377 8.97 5.30 -11.51
CA PRO A 377 8.79 4.06 -10.75
C PRO A 377 9.99 3.63 -9.90
N ALA A 378 11.22 3.87 -10.39
CA ALA A 378 12.43 3.58 -9.62
C ALA A 378 12.56 4.46 -8.35
N VAL A 379 12.10 5.71 -8.41
CA VAL A 379 12.10 6.65 -7.28
C VAL A 379 11.02 6.26 -6.28
N LEU A 380 9.81 5.91 -6.76
CA LEU A 380 8.75 5.36 -5.92
C LEU A 380 9.20 4.11 -5.16
N ALA A 381 9.94 3.21 -5.82
CA ALA A 381 10.47 1.99 -5.22
C ALA A 381 11.58 2.26 -4.18
N ALA A 382 12.35 3.33 -4.36
CA ALA A 382 13.43 3.72 -3.44
C ALA A 382 12.94 4.60 -2.28
N ALA A 383 11.75 5.19 -2.38
CA ALA A 383 11.22 6.11 -1.39
C ALA A 383 10.81 5.37 -0.11
N ARG A 384 11.11 6.00 1.03
CA ARG A 384 10.59 5.59 2.34
C ARG A 384 9.13 6.01 2.51
N HIS A 385 8.76 7.14 1.92
CA HIS A 385 7.41 7.68 1.95
C HIS A 385 7.02 8.20 0.57
N VAL A 386 5.81 7.88 0.13
CA VAL A 386 5.24 8.38 -1.13
C VAL A 386 4.07 9.28 -0.79
N LEU A 387 4.11 10.51 -1.29
CA LEU A 387 3.07 11.51 -1.08
C LEU A 387 1.81 11.14 -1.87
N ALA A 388 0.66 11.63 -1.42
CA ALA A 388 -0.59 11.53 -2.17
C ALA A 388 -0.66 12.56 -3.32
N ALA A 389 0.00 13.71 -3.17
CA ALA A 389 0.03 14.77 -4.17
C ALA A 389 1.14 14.59 -5.22
N GLU A 390 0.80 14.93 -6.45
CA GLU A 390 1.70 15.03 -7.59
C GLU A 390 2.60 16.28 -7.51
N GLY A 391 3.71 16.24 -8.24
CA GLY A 391 4.59 17.38 -8.50
C GLY A 391 3.83 18.62 -8.95
N GLY A 392 4.13 19.78 -8.35
CA GLY A 392 3.47 21.05 -8.70
C GLY A 392 1.97 21.12 -8.37
N ARG A 393 1.42 20.11 -7.68
CA ARG A 393 0.01 20.04 -7.25
C ARG A 393 -0.17 20.02 -5.74
N GLY A 394 0.81 20.50 -4.98
CA GLY A 394 0.73 20.56 -3.53
C GLY A 394 1.64 19.59 -2.79
N ALA A 395 2.49 18.82 -3.48
CA ALA A 395 3.43 17.89 -2.86
C ALA A 395 4.29 18.53 -1.76
N VAL A 396 4.88 19.70 -2.04
CA VAL A 396 5.67 20.42 -1.03
C VAL A 396 4.81 20.87 0.15
N ARG A 397 3.54 21.22 -0.08
CA ARG A 397 2.62 21.55 1.00
C ARG A 397 2.33 20.34 1.87
N GLU A 398 2.07 19.19 1.26
CA GLU A 398 1.83 17.93 1.97
C GLU A 398 3.02 17.55 2.84
N VAL A 399 4.24 17.52 2.28
CA VAL A 399 5.47 17.28 3.07
C VAL A 399 5.56 18.25 4.23
N CYS A 400 5.37 19.54 3.98
CA CYS A 400 5.43 20.53 5.02
C CYS A 400 4.40 20.27 6.12
N ASP A 401 3.18 19.86 5.80
CA ASP A 401 2.12 19.60 6.78
C ASP A 401 2.40 18.33 7.62
N LEU A 402 3.18 17.38 7.09
CA LEU A 402 3.63 16.19 7.81
C LEU A 402 4.77 16.48 8.80
N VAL A 403 5.54 17.57 8.65
CA VAL A 403 6.65 17.88 9.57
C VAL A 403 6.13 18.33 10.94
N HIS A 404 6.56 17.63 11.99
CA HIS A 404 6.32 18.05 13.36
C HIS A 404 7.08 19.34 13.66
N VAL A 405 6.38 20.34 14.18
CA VAL A 405 6.99 21.55 14.70
C VAL A 405 6.60 21.66 16.16
N PRO A 406 7.56 21.55 17.10
CA PRO A 406 7.25 21.72 18.52
C PRO A 406 6.65 23.10 18.74
N THR A 407 5.43 23.14 19.28
CA THR A 407 4.85 24.41 19.73
C THR A 407 5.68 24.91 20.91
N ARG A 408 6.45 26.00 20.69
CA ARG A 408 7.08 26.72 21.80
C ARG A 408 5.97 27.22 22.72
N HIS A 409 5.69 26.47 23.78
CA HIS A 409 4.99 27.01 24.93
C HIS A 409 5.79 28.22 25.39
N SER A 410 5.10 29.35 25.55
CA SER A 410 5.64 30.59 26.09
C SER A 410 6.49 30.26 27.32
N ALA A 411 7.81 30.43 27.20
CA ALA A 411 8.69 30.44 28.34
C ALA A 411 8.13 31.51 29.30
N SER A 412 7.67 31.07 30.46
CA SER A 412 7.28 31.93 31.56
C SER A 412 8.40 32.94 31.79
N ALA A 413 8.07 34.22 31.71
CA ALA A 413 8.92 35.28 32.22
C ALA A 413 9.18 34.99 33.71
N GLN A 414 10.35 34.44 34.03
CA GLN A 414 10.91 34.57 35.35
C GLN A 414 11.30 36.04 35.49
N GLU A 415 10.55 36.77 36.31
CA GLU A 415 10.92 38.09 36.79
C GLU A 415 12.31 38.02 37.44
N PRO A 416 13.20 39.00 37.18
CA PRO A 416 14.49 39.05 37.84
C PRO A 416 14.29 39.44 39.31
N ASP A 417 14.83 38.60 40.20
CA ASP A 417 15.02 38.91 41.62
C ASP A 417 15.69 40.27 41.77
N SER A 418 15.03 41.16 42.51
CA SER A 418 15.56 42.49 42.83
C SER A 418 16.71 42.35 43.82
N PRO A 419 17.87 43.02 43.61
CA PRO A 419 18.98 42.92 44.54
C PRO A 419 18.65 43.67 45.84
N THR A 420 18.83 42.98 46.96
CA THR A 420 18.90 43.60 48.29
C THR A 420 20.15 44.47 48.38
N THR A 421 20.02 45.77 48.64
CA THR A 421 21.03 46.51 49.41
C THR A 421 20.47 47.82 50.01
N LEU A 422 20.49 47.85 51.35
CA LEU A 422 20.43 48.97 52.31
C LEU A 422 19.15 49.81 52.42
#